data_AF-A0A1X2G8A3-F1
#
_entry.id   AF-A0A1X2G8A3-F1
#
_cell.length_a   1.000
_cell.length_b   1.000
_cell.length_c   1.000
_cell.angle_alpha   90.00
_cell.angle_beta   90.00
_cell.angle_gamma   90.00
#
_symmetry.space_group_name_H-M   'P 1'
#
loop_
_entity.id
_entity.type
_entity.pdbx_description
1 polymer ?
#
loop_
_entity_poly.entity_id
_entity_poly.type
_entity_poly.pdbx_seq_one_letter_code
_entity_poly.pdbx_strand_id
1 'polypeptide(L)' 'VILDVAGLTTNCEDVKTFISNNPNLQPIIIDHIPFDNDVKVISRDQILNDADVLDMFNCR' A
#
# COMPACT_ATOMS: atom_id res chain seq x y z
N VAL A 1 3.57 -13.40 3.49
CA VAL A 1 3.94 -12.83 2.16
C VAL A 1 4.15 -11.35 2.38
N ILE A 2 5.32 -10.83 2.03
CA ILE A 2 5.65 -9.41 2.11
C ILE A 2 5.61 -8.90 0.66
N LEU A 3 4.78 -7.89 0.39
CA LEU A 3 4.77 -7.20 -0.89
C LEU A 3 5.70 -6.00 -0.77
N ASP A 4 6.74 -5.97 -1.60
CA ASP A 4 7.50 -4.77 -1.91
C ASP A 4 6.80 -4.06 -3.07
N VAL A 5 6.36 -2.82 -2.88
CA VAL A 5 5.52 -2.09 -3.82
C VAL A 5 6.37 -1.09 -4.61
N ALA A 6 6.97 -1.56 -5.69
CA ALA A 6 7.49 -0.72 -6.77
C ALA A 6 6.56 -0.84 -8.00
N GLY A 7 5.54 0.03 -8.09
CA GLY A 7 4.73 0.15 -9.31
C GLY A 7 3.58 -0.85 -9.49
N LEU A 8 2.87 -1.21 -8.42
CA LEU A 8 1.67 -2.08 -8.50
C LEU A 8 0.54 -1.44 -9.32
N THR A 9 0.22 -0.19 -9.03
CA THR A 9 -0.79 0.65 -9.70
C THR A 9 -0.68 2.07 -9.16
N THR A 10 -1.15 3.07 -9.91
CA THR A 10 -1.31 4.46 -9.45
C THR A 10 -2.77 4.80 -9.08
N ASN A 11 -3.66 3.79 -9.14
CA ASN A 11 -5.08 3.93 -8.82
C ASN A 11 -5.36 3.30 -7.45
N CYS A 12 -5.84 4.12 -6.52
CA CYS A 12 -6.20 3.71 -5.17
C CYS A 12 -7.26 2.60 -5.11
N GLU A 13 -8.23 2.61 -6.02
CA GLU A 13 -9.29 1.57 -6.04
C GLU A 13 -8.75 0.20 -6.43
N ASP A 14 -7.73 0.15 -7.28
CA ASP A 14 -7.06 -1.10 -7.65
C ASP A 14 -6.31 -1.67 -6.44
N VAL A 15 -5.64 -0.80 -5.65
CA VAL A 15 -4.99 -1.20 -4.39
C VAL A 15 -6.04 -1.75 -3.43
N LYS A 16 -7.13 -1.00 -3.19
CA LYS A 16 -8.19 -1.42 -2.26
C LYS A 16 -8.84 -2.73 -2.67
N THR A 17 -9.09 -2.92 -3.96
CA THR A 17 -9.65 -4.16 -4.52
C THR A 17 -8.68 -5.33 -4.37
N PHE A 18 -7.41 -5.14 -4.74
CA PHE A 18 -6.37 -6.18 -4.63
C PHE A 18 -6.19 -6.61 -3.18
N ILE A 19 -6.08 -5.65 -2.26
CA ILE A 19 -5.98 -5.94 -0.84
C ILE A 19 -7.25 -6.67 -0.40
N SER A 20 -8.45 -6.15 -0.65
CA SER A 20 -9.72 -6.78 -0.26
C SER A 20 -9.80 -8.26 -0.64
N ASN A 21 -9.38 -8.62 -1.87
CA ASN A 21 -9.41 -9.99 -2.40
C ASN A 21 -8.36 -10.94 -1.79
N ASN A 22 -7.37 -10.43 -1.06
CA ASN A 22 -6.26 -11.21 -0.50
C ASN A 22 -6.20 -11.09 1.03
N PRO A 23 -7.10 -11.75 1.80
CA PRO A 23 -7.22 -11.59 3.25
C PRO A 23 -5.99 -12.02 4.05
N ASN A 24 -5.11 -12.84 3.47
CA ASN A 24 -3.88 -13.31 4.11
C ASN A 24 -2.71 -12.30 4.03
N LEU A 25 -2.90 -11.16 3.36
CA LEU A 25 -1.93 -10.06 3.40
C LEU A 25 -1.95 -9.41 4.78
N GLN A 26 -0.77 -9.26 5.38
CA GLN A 26 -0.63 -8.70 6.73
C GLN A 26 0.10 -7.35 6.70
N PRO A 27 1.44 -7.26 6.69
CA PRO A 27 2.10 -5.98 6.46
C PRO A 27 2.35 -5.75 4.97
N ILE A 28 2.09 -4.53 4.54
CA ILE A 28 2.42 -3.99 3.23
C ILE A 28 3.57 -3.02 3.47
N ILE A 29 4.69 -3.23 2.78
CA ILE A 29 5.89 -2.42 2.93
C ILE A 29 6.00 -1.55 1.68
N ILE A 30 6.04 -0.24 1.87
CA ILE A 30 6.30 0.72 0.81
C ILE A 30 7.76 1.14 0.94
N ASP A 31 8.56 0.79 -0.06
CA ASP A 31 9.95 1.24 -0.16
C ASP A 31 10.01 2.66 -0.73
N HIS A 32 10.43 3.59 0.12
CA HIS A 32 10.66 4.99 -0.19
C HIS A 32 12.15 5.35 -0.05
N ILE A 33 13.03 4.36 0.12
CA ILE A 33 14.45 4.56 0.34
C ILE A 33 15.10 5.41 -0.78
N PRO A 34 14.79 5.20 -2.07
CA PRO A 34 15.42 5.97 -3.15
C PRO A 34 15.08 7.46 -3.17
N PHE A 35 13.99 7.88 -2.54
CA PHE A 35 13.50 9.27 -2.59
C PHE A 35 13.76 10.02 -1.30
N ASP A 36 13.42 9.42 -0.16
CA ASP A 36 13.41 10.04 1.16
C ASP A 36 14.09 9.17 2.25
N ASN A 37 14.75 8.08 1.86
CA ASN A 37 15.44 7.16 2.77
C ASN A 37 14.51 6.63 3.88
N ASP A 38 13.24 6.41 3.54
CA ASP A 38 12.19 5.96 4.45
C ASP A 38 11.55 4.64 3.99
N VAL A 39 10.99 3.90 4.94
CA VAL A 39 10.22 2.69 4.69
C VAL A 39 8.95 2.75 5.50
N LYS A 40 7.80 2.65 4.83
CA LYS A 40 6.50 2.67 5.50
C LYS A 40 5.92 1.26 5.57
N VAL A 41 5.58 0.84 6.78
CA VAL A 41 4.92 -0.44 7.02
C VAL A 41 3.48 -0.17 7.38
N ILE A 42 2.56 -0.61 6.52
CA ILE A 42 1.14 -0.33 6.62
C ILE A 42 0.41 -1.66 6.73
N SER A 43 -0.52 -1.75 7.68
CA SER A 43 -1.37 -2.93 7.79
C SER A 43 -2.47 -2.94 6.73
N ARG A 44 -2.93 -4.15 6.38
CA ARG A 44 -4.15 -4.33 5.59
C ARG A 44 -5.31 -3.46 6.08
N ASP A 45 -5.56 -3.47 7.39
CA ASP A 45 -6.72 -2.82 7.98
C ASP A 45 -6.70 -1.31 7.76
N GLN A 46 -5.51 -0.70 7.89
CA GLN A 46 -5.30 0.71 7.57
C GLN A 46 -5.63 1.02 6.11
N ILE A 47 -5.19 0.21 5.14
CA ILE A 47 -5.52 0.48 3.71
C ILE A 47 -7.02 0.39 3.43
N LEU A 48 -7.73 -0.52 4.12
CA LEU A 48 -9.16 -0.73 3.87
C LEU A 48 -10.04 0.32 4.56
N ASN A 49 -9.61 0.83 5.71
CA ASN A 49 -10.44 1.64 6.61
C ASN A 49 -9.96 3.09 6.78
N ASP A 50 -8.73 3.42 6.38
CA ASP A 50 -8.14 4.76 6.51
C ASP A 50 -7.92 5.38 5.11
N ALA A 51 -8.67 6.44 4.83
CA ALA A 51 -8.61 7.13 3.55
C ALA A 51 -7.27 7.86 3.33
N ASP A 52 -6.65 8.36 4.39
CA ASP A 52 -5.36 9.08 4.30
C ASP A 52 -4.25 8.10 3.94
N VAL A 53 -4.31 6.88 4.49
CA VAL A 53 -3.39 5.78 4.16
C VAL A 53 -3.58 5.32 2.71
N LEU A 54 -4.83 5.25 2.23
CA LEU A 54 -5.09 4.87 0.85
C LEU A 54 -4.60 5.93 -0.14
N ASP A 55 -4.73 7.21 0.19
CA ASP A 55 -4.28 8.33 -0.65
C ASP A 55 -2.75 8.38 -0.82
N MET A 56 -1.98 7.72 0.07
CA MET A 56 -0.53 7.56 -0.12
C MET A 56 -0.16 6.79 -1.40
N PHE A 57 -1.09 6.04 -1.98
CA PHE A 57 -0.92 5.32 -3.25
C PHE A 57 -1.38 6.15 -4.47
N ASN A 58 -1.86 7.37 -4.26
CA ASN A 58 -2.32 8.27 -5.30
C ASN A 58 -1.13 9.05 -5.89
N CYS A 59 -0.49 8.48 -6.92
CA CYS A 59 0.68 9.10 -7.55
C CYS A 59 0.32 10.13 -8.66
N ARG A 60 -0.76 10.90 -8.49
CA ARG A 60 -1.19 11.95 -9.44
C ARG A 60 -0.72 13.34 -9.06
#